data_AF-A0A517YBP4-F1
#
_entry.id   AF-A0A517YBP4-F1
#
_cell.length_a   1.000
_cell.length_b   1.000
_cell.length_c   1.000
_cell.angle_alpha   90.00
_cell.angle_beta   90.00
_cell.angle_gamma   90.00
#
_symmetry.space_group_name_H-M   'P 1'
#
loop_
_entity.id
_entity.type
_entity.pdbx_description
1 polymer ?
#
loop_
_entity_poly.entity_id
_entity_poly.type
_entity_poly.pdbx_seq_one_letter_code
_entity_poly.pdbx_strand_id
1 'polypeptide(L)'
;MVDSGEMLKGLSDAELAALADGLLAPSAQTRLNGLLSGNSEGRLSPDELLELDFLLARVDQLNILKTRARFTLRQQATGTH
;
A
#
# COMPACT_ATOMS: atom_id res chain seq x y z
N MET A 1 -7.58 -11.26 -9.95
CA MET A 1 -6.30 -11.99 -9.81
C MET A 1 -5.22 -10.93 -9.77
N VAL A 2 -4.62 -10.65 -8.60
CA VAL A 2 -3.60 -9.60 -8.50
C VAL A 2 -2.32 -10.18 -9.07
N ASP A 3 -1.80 -9.58 -10.13
CA ASP A 3 -0.61 -10.00 -10.85
C ASP A 3 0.60 -9.91 -9.91
N SER A 4 0.86 -11.01 -9.20
CA SER A 4 1.94 -11.15 -8.22
C SER A 4 3.26 -11.54 -8.90
N GLY A 5 3.35 -11.38 -10.23
CA GLY A 5 4.30 -12.07 -11.08
C GLY A 5 5.73 -11.51 -11.07
N GLU A 6 5.93 -10.25 -10.70
CA GLU A 6 7.27 -9.66 -10.69
C GLU A 6 7.84 -9.55 -9.27
N MET A 7 8.81 -10.42 -8.97
CA MET A 7 9.68 -10.27 -7.78
C MET A 7 10.38 -8.91 -7.81
N LEU A 8 10.53 -8.29 -6.64
CA LEU A 8 11.26 -7.03 -6.49
C LEU A 8 12.78 -7.34 -6.45
N LYS A 9 13.39 -7.41 -7.63
CA LYS A 9 14.83 -7.72 -7.78
C LYS A 9 15.68 -6.50 -7.39
N GLY A 10 16.85 -6.75 -6.80
CA GLY A 10 17.84 -5.72 -6.48
C GLY A 10 17.67 -5.03 -5.13
N LEU A 11 16.75 -5.51 -4.29
CA LEU A 11 16.58 -5.05 -2.91
C LEU A 11 17.12 -6.09 -1.93
N SER A 12 17.77 -5.62 -0.86
CA SER A 12 18.15 -6.46 0.28
C SER A 12 16.93 -6.87 1.11
N ASP A 13 17.11 -7.90 1.94
CA ASP A 13 16.07 -8.35 2.86
C ASP A 13 15.59 -7.23 3.80
N ALA A 14 16.50 -6.36 4.24
CA ALA A 14 16.16 -5.21 5.08
C ALA A 14 15.28 -4.17 4.35
N GLU A 15 15.60 -3.89 3.08
CA GLU A 15 14.81 -2.98 2.25
C GLU A 15 13.42 -3.56 1.92
N LEU A 16 13.35 -4.86 1.63
CA LEU A 16 12.07 -5.52 1.41
C LEU A 16 11.21 -5.58 2.68
N ALA A 17 11.82 -5.78 3.85
CA ALA A 17 11.11 -5.74 5.12
C ALA A 17 10.55 -4.34 5.38
N ALA A 18 11.35 -3.29 5.16
CA ALA A 18 10.89 -1.92 5.27
C ALA A 18 9.72 -1.61 4.32
N LEU A 19 9.74 -2.14 3.09
CA LEU A 19 8.62 -2.00 2.14
C LEU A 19 7.38 -2.81 2.56
N ALA A 20 7.58 -4.01 3.10
CA ALA A 20 6.50 -4.89 3.58
C ALA A 20 5.72 -4.27 4.75
N ASP A 21 6.37 -3.41 5.53
CA ASP A 21 5.78 -2.74 6.70
C ASP A 21 5.41 -1.27 6.44
N GLY A 22 5.81 -0.70 5.29
CA GLY A 22 5.62 0.71 4.96
C GLY A 22 4.16 1.16 5.04
N LEU A 23 3.87 2.24 5.76
CA LEU A 23 2.51 2.78 5.89
C LEU A 23 2.36 4.07 5.08
N LEU A 24 1.11 4.47 4.85
CA LEU A 24 0.85 5.87 4.48
C LEU A 24 1.45 6.79 5.55
N ALA A 25 1.95 7.94 5.11
CA ALA A 25 2.39 8.97 6.03
C ALA A 25 1.24 9.32 7.00
N PRO A 26 1.52 9.60 8.29
CA PRO A 26 0.47 9.86 9.28
C PRO A 26 -0.54 10.93 8.85
N SER A 27 -0.07 12.00 8.22
CA SER A 27 -0.92 13.07 7.67
C SER A 27 -1.90 12.57 6.61
N ALA A 28 -1.44 11.73 5.68
CA ALA A 28 -2.28 11.15 4.63
C ALA A 28 -3.27 10.13 5.19
N GLN A 29 -2.87 9.34 6.21
CA GLN A 29 -3.77 8.42 6.89
C GLN A 29 -4.86 9.17 7.67
N THR A 30 -4.52 10.25 8.38
CA THR A 30 -5.50 11.11 9.07
C THR A 30 -6.48 11.73 8.08
N ARG A 31 -5.99 12.22 6.93
CA ARG A 31 -6.82 12.79 5.87
C ARG A 31 -7.78 11.74 5.29
N LEU A 32 -7.29 10.55 4.96
CA LEU A 32 -8.09 9.43 4.48
C LEU A 32 -9.20 9.07 5.47
N ASN A 33 -8.89 8.98 6.77
CA ASN A 33 -9.87 8.68 7.80
C ASN A 33 -10.98 9.74 7.86
N GLY A 34 -10.62 11.03 7.76
CA GLY A 34 -11.59 12.12 7.72
C GLY A 34 -12.51 12.04 6.50
N LEU A 35 -11.94 11.79 5.32
CA LEU A 35 -12.70 11.64 4.08
C LEU A 35 -13.63 10.42 4.13
N LEU A 36 -13.19 9.27 4.65
CA LEU A 36 -14.04 8.09 4.82
C LEU A 36 -15.24 8.35 5.75
N SER A 37 -15.02 9.10 6.83
CA SER A 37 -16.10 9.52 7.73
C SER A 37 -17.09 10.44 7.00
N GLY A 38 -16.59 11.45 6.28
CA GLY A 38 -17.44 12.37 5.51
C GLY A 38 -18.18 11.69 4.36
N ASN A 39 -17.57 10.68 3.72
CA ASN A 39 -18.19 9.89 2.66
C ASN A 39 -19.35 9.06 3.18
N SER A 40 -19.18 8.42 4.35
CA SER A 40 -20.23 7.65 5.03
C SER A 40 -21.44 8.51 5.39
N GLU A 41 -21.20 9.80 5.66
CA GLU A 41 -22.25 10.78 5.96
C GLU A 41 -22.83 11.45 4.70
N GLY A 42 -22.30 11.17 3.51
CA GLY A 42 -22.71 11.78 2.24
C GLY A 42 -22.40 13.28 2.14
N ARG A 43 -21.39 13.77 2.88
CA ARG A 43 -21.08 15.20 3.02
C ARG A 43 -19.88 15.67 2.21
N LEU A 44 -19.24 14.77 1.46
CA LEU A 44 -18.08 15.14 0.67
C LEU A 44 -18.48 15.92 -0.57
N SER A 45 -17.71 16.97 -0.84
CA SER A 45 -17.71 17.65 -2.12
C SER A 45 -17.12 16.75 -3.23
N PRO A 46 -17.37 17.08 -4.52
CA PRO A 46 -16.78 16.36 -5.64
C PRO A 46 -15.25 16.29 -5.58
N ASP A 47 -14.59 17.37 -5.15
CA ASP A 47 -13.13 17.42 -5.02
C ASP A 47 -12.63 16.50 -3.90
N GLU A 48 -13.35 16.45 -2.77
CA GLU A 48 -13.04 15.54 -1.66
C GLU A 48 -13.27 14.07 -2.02
N LEU A 49 -14.25 13.77 -2.89
CA LEU A 49 -14.44 12.44 -3.44
C LEU A 49 -13.27 12.01 -4.34
N LEU A 50 -12.80 12.91 -5.20
CA LEU A 50 -11.61 12.66 -6.02
C LEU A 50 -10.36 12.45 -5.16
N GLU A 51 -10.21 13.22 -4.09
CA GLU A 51 -9.11 13.04 -3.15
C GLU A 51 -9.20 11.70 -2.41
N LEU A 52 -10.41 11.30 -2.00
CA LEU A 52 -10.66 10.00 -1.37
C LEU A 52 -10.29 8.85 -2.31
N ASP A 53 -10.73 8.90 -3.56
CA ASP A 53 -10.39 7.90 -4.58
C ASP A 53 -8.89 7.80 -4.80
N PHE A 54 -8.20 8.95 -4.87
CA PHE A 54 -6.74 8.99 -5.00
C PHE A 54 -6.02 8.34 -3.81
N LEU A 55 -6.45 8.65 -2.58
CA LEU A 55 -5.86 8.08 -1.37
C LEU A 55 -6.13 6.57 -1.27
N LEU A 56 -7.32 6.10 -1.65
CA LEU A 56 -7.65 4.68 -1.70
C LEU A 56 -6.80 3.94 -2.74
N ALA A 57 -6.61 4.51 -3.93
CA ALA A 57 -5.71 3.95 -4.93
C ALA A 57 -4.26 3.85 -4.40
N ARG A 58 -3.82 4.83 -3.60
CA ARG A 58 -2.49 4.80 -2.96
C ARG A 58 -2.37 3.69 -1.91
N VAL A 59 -3.42 3.46 -1.11
CA VAL A 59 -3.49 2.32 -0.17
C VAL A 59 -3.36 0.99 -0.93
N ASP A 60 -4.12 0.84 -2.03
CA ASP A 60 -4.10 -0.38 -2.83
C ASP A 60 -2.71 -0.66 -3.42
N GLN A 61 -2.08 0.36 -4.00
CA GLN A 61 -0.70 0.30 -4.48
C GLN A 61 0.29 -0.13 -3.38
N LEU A 62 0.15 0.42 -2.17
CA LEU A 62 0.98 0.02 -1.04
C LEU A 62 0.73 -1.44 -0.64
N ASN A 63 -0.52 -1.90 -0.61
CA ASN A 63 -0.85 -3.29 -0.28
C ASN A 63 -0.27 -4.27 -1.32
N ILE A 64 -0.33 -3.92 -2.61
CA ILE A 64 0.29 -4.70 -3.68
C ILE A 64 1.81 -4.75 -3.47
N LEU A 65 2.45 -3.61 -3.21
CA LEU A 65 3.89 -3.52 -2.99
C LEU A 65 4.33 -4.34 -1.77
N LYS A 66 3.59 -4.24 -0.65
CA LYS A 66 3.83 -5.04 0.55
C LYS A 66 3.74 -6.53 0.28
N THR A 67 2.72 -6.94 -0.46
CA THR A 67 2.50 -8.33 -0.82
C THR A 67 3.67 -8.85 -1.65
N ARG A 68 4.11 -8.07 -2.65
CA ARG A 68 5.29 -8.40 -3.47
C ARG A 68 6.58 -8.45 -2.65
N ALA A 69 6.77 -7.53 -1.72
CA ALA A 69 7.94 -7.49 -0.85
C ALA A 69 8.00 -8.72 0.06
N ARG A 70 6.88 -9.06 0.72
CA ARG A 70 6.75 -10.28 1.55
C ARG A 70 6.94 -11.55 0.74
N PHE A 71 6.40 -11.60 -0.48
CA PHE A 71 6.59 -12.73 -1.38
C PHE A 71 8.07 -12.89 -1.77
N THR A 72 8.72 -11.80 -2.15
CA THR A 72 10.14 -11.79 -2.55
C THR A 72 11.03 -12.23 -1.39
N LEU A 73 10.79 -11.70 -0.18
CA LEU A 73 11.49 -12.11 1.05
C LEU A 73 11.38 -13.61 1.33
N ARG A 74 10.17 -14.16 1.21
CA ARG A 74 9.94 -15.60 1.42
C ARG A 74 10.72 -16.43 0.40
N GLN A 75 10.76 -16.00 -0.86
CA GLN A 75 11.49 -16.69 -1.93
C GLN A 75 13.02 -16.60 -1.74
N GLN A 76 13.55 -15.48 -1.25
CA GLN A 76 14.98 -15.35 -0.94
C GLN A 76 15.38 -16.22 0.26
N ALA A 77 14.54 -16.27 1.29
CA ALA A 77 14.76 -17.13 2.45
C ALA A 77 14.76 -18.63 2.09
N THR A 78 13.92 -19.06 1.12
CA THR A 78 13.88 -20.45 0.66
C THR A 78 14.93 -20.79 -0.40
N GLY A 79 15.47 -19.79 -1.11
CA GLY A 79 16.51 -19.96 -2.15
C GLY A 79 17.95 -20.01 -1.63
N THR A 80 18.18 -19.94 -0.31
CA THR A 80 19.52 -19.98 0.29
C THR A 80 19.96 -21.42 0.64
N HIS A 81 19.72 -22.38 -0.26
CA HIS A 81 20.12 -23.79 -0.09
C HIS A 81 21.06 -24.25 -1.20
#